data_AF-A0A2N6FAF4-F1
#
_entry.id   AF-A0A2N6FAF4-F1
#
_cell.length_a   1.000
_cell.length_b   1.000
_cell.length_c   1.000
_cell.angle_alpha   90.00
_cell.angle_beta   90.00
_cell.angle_gamma   90.00
#
_symmetry.space_group_name_H-M   'P 1'
#
loop_
_entity.id
_entity.type
_entity.pdbx_description
1 polymer ?
#
loop_
_entity_poly.entity_id
_entity_poly.type
_entity_poly.pdbx_seq_one_letter_code
_entity_poly.pdbx_strand_id
1 'polypeptide(L)'
;MKLRYLLLLVLIIFITSTAYARWIKDKAYIETADYGQVEFSHYNHLDAVGSDCPTCHNDIFHIVAKKNPSYSMAEMAKGKSCGACHNGKRAFSTEGDCATCHAGDVAMSDPISGKTMFPHQTHLDMDFTCDTCHPDLFAAKLNGNRMTMRAMNNGEYCGACHDGDTAFSVKSDCTSCHAGDLKWANEDAGETSFPHQAHLDMDFTCDTCHPDLFKPVHKGNNMTMDAMYEGEYCGACHDGDTAFSVEEDCESCHNM
;
A
#
# COMPACT_ATOMS: atom_id res chain seq x y z
N MET A 1 9.45 15.37 -61.27
CA MET A 1 8.13 15.51 -60.58
C MET A 1 7.63 14.21 -59.95
N LYS A 2 7.55 13.08 -60.68
CA LYS A 2 6.99 11.82 -60.15
C LYS A 2 7.68 11.26 -58.88
N LEU A 3 8.99 11.40 -58.74
CA LEU A 3 9.75 10.90 -57.57
C LEU A 3 9.49 11.69 -56.27
N ARG A 4 9.22 13.01 -56.38
CA ARG A 4 8.85 13.86 -55.23
C ARG A 4 7.47 13.50 -54.68
N TYR A 5 6.51 13.19 -55.57
CA TYR A 5 5.18 12.74 -55.17
C TYR A 5 5.21 11.33 -54.56
N LEU A 6 6.09 10.45 -55.05
CA LEU A 6 6.29 9.11 -54.47
C LEU A 6 6.89 9.18 -53.05
N LEU A 7 7.90 10.03 -52.85
CA LEU A 7 8.49 10.26 -51.53
C LEU A 7 7.51 10.88 -50.54
N LEU A 8 6.66 11.82 -50.98
CA LEU A 8 5.60 12.41 -50.14
C LEU A 8 4.53 11.38 -49.76
N LEU A 9 4.13 10.48 -50.68
CA LEU A 9 3.17 9.41 -50.39
C LEU A 9 3.74 8.38 -49.40
N VAL A 10 5.01 7.99 -49.53
CA VAL A 10 5.67 7.08 -48.58
C VAL A 10 5.82 7.71 -47.21
N LEU A 11 6.13 9.02 -47.14
CA LEU A 11 6.21 9.76 -45.88
C LEU A 11 4.84 9.83 -45.18
N ILE A 12 3.76 10.09 -45.92
CA ILE A 12 2.39 10.14 -45.36
C ILE A 12 1.94 8.78 -44.82
N ILE A 13 2.30 7.67 -45.49
CA ILE A 13 2.00 6.30 -45.02
C ILE A 13 2.82 5.93 -43.76
N PHE A 14 4.07 6.43 -43.66
CA PHE A 14 4.89 6.23 -42.46
C PHE A 14 4.41 7.07 -41.26
N ILE A 15 3.94 8.30 -41.50
CA ILE A 15 3.43 9.18 -40.43
C ILE A 15 2.08 8.68 -39.88
N THR A 16 1.24 8.02 -40.68
CA THR A 16 0.00 7.40 -40.17
C THR A 16 0.26 6.11 -39.40
N SER A 17 1.35 5.38 -39.69
CA SER A 17 1.69 4.15 -38.97
C SER A 17 2.25 4.39 -37.56
N THR A 18 2.89 5.53 -37.30
CA THR A 18 3.38 5.88 -35.95
C THR A 18 2.31 6.49 -35.05
N ALA A 19 1.14 6.85 -35.58
CA ALA A 19 0.02 7.44 -34.83
C ALA A 19 -0.92 6.40 -34.16
N TYR A 20 -0.71 5.09 -34.39
CA TYR A 20 -1.54 4.02 -33.82
C TYR A 20 -0.94 3.32 -32.60
N ALA A 21 0.09 3.87 -31.96
CA ALA A 21 0.38 3.51 -30.58
C ALA A 21 -0.64 4.20 -29.66
N ARG A 22 -1.92 3.82 -29.75
CA ARG A 22 -2.90 4.11 -28.70
C ARG A 22 -2.56 3.16 -27.55
N TRP A 23 -1.66 3.61 -26.68
CA TRP A 23 -1.37 2.94 -25.43
C TRP A 23 -2.70 2.79 -24.67
N ILE A 24 -3.10 1.54 -24.45
CA ILE A 24 -4.28 1.22 -23.63
C ILE A 24 -4.05 1.76 -22.22
N LYS A 25 -5.11 2.28 -21.59
CA LYS A 25 -5.05 2.56 -20.17
C LYS A 25 -5.09 1.21 -19.44
N ASP A 26 -3.94 0.79 -18.93
CA ASP A 26 -3.82 -0.52 -18.27
C ASP A 26 -4.81 -0.70 -17.13
N LYS A 27 -4.83 0.25 -16.18
CA LYS A 27 -5.65 0.15 -14.98
C LYS A 27 -7.07 0.67 -15.21
N ALA A 28 -8.04 -0.22 -15.04
CA ALA A 28 -9.46 0.10 -14.89
C ALA A 28 -9.89 -0.19 -13.45
N TYR A 29 -10.84 0.58 -12.94
CA TYR A 29 -11.27 0.51 -11.56
C TYR A 29 -12.78 0.35 -11.49
N ILE A 30 -13.26 -0.60 -10.68
CA ILE A 30 -14.68 -0.86 -10.46
C ILE A 30 -14.95 -0.61 -8.98
N GLU A 31 -15.77 0.40 -8.68
CA GLU A 31 -16.18 0.66 -7.30
C GLU A 31 -17.29 -0.31 -6.90
N THR A 32 -17.12 -0.97 -5.77
CA THR A 32 -18.17 -1.71 -5.08
C THR A 32 -18.58 -0.91 -3.85
N ALA A 33 -19.88 -0.90 -3.55
CA ALA A 33 -20.39 -0.11 -2.42
C ALA A 33 -19.83 -0.59 -1.07
N ASP A 34 -19.67 -1.91 -0.93
CA ASP A 34 -19.43 -2.56 0.36
C ASP A 34 -18.07 -3.26 0.47
N TYR A 35 -17.28 -3.35 -0.61
CA TYR A 35 -16.03 -4.13 -0.65
C TYR A 35 -14.89 -3.41 -1.40
N GLY A 36 -14.94 -2.07 -1.43
CA GLY A 36 -13.87 -1.25 -2.00
C GLY A 36 -13.79 -1.27 -3.52
N GLN A 37 -12.66 -0.77 -4.02
CA GLN A 37 -12.39 -0.65 -5.44
C GLN A 37 -11.62 -1.87 -5.93
N VAL A 38 -12.16 -2.56 -6.94
CA VAL A 38 -11.47 -3.64 -7.65
C VAL A 38 -10.64 -3.02 -8.77
N GLU A 39 -9.33 -3.27 -8.75
CA GLU A 39 -8.42 -2.89 -9.83
C GLU A 39 -8.36 -4.02 -10.88
N PHE A 40 -8.53 -3.66 -12.14
CA PHE A 40 -8.32 -4.52 -13.29
C PHE A 40 -7.12 -4.02 -14.10
N SER A 41 -6.22 -4.93 -14.48
CA SER A 41 -5.06 -4.63 -15.33
C SER A 41 -5.19 -5.29 -16.69
N HIS A 42 -5.21 -4.49 -17.76
CA HIS A 42 -5.17 -5.01 -19.11
C HIS A 42 -3.90 -5.79 -19.38
N TYR A 43 -2.72 -5.32 -18.96
CA TYR A 43 -1.45 -6.00 -19.25
C TYR A 43 -1.43 -7.43 -18.69
N ASN A 44 -1.80 -7.61 -17.42
CA ASN A 44 -1.89 -8.95 -16.82
C ASN A 44 -2.84 -9.88 -17.60
N HIS A 45 -3.97 -9.34 -18.08
CA HIS A 45 -4.94 -10.14 -18.83
C HIS A 45 -4.48 -10.41 -20.26
N LEU A 46 -3.88 -9.44 -20.95
CA LEU A 46 -3.37 -9.61 -22.31
C LEU A 46 -2.20 -10.60 -22.36
N ASP A 47 -1.38 -10.64 -21.31
CA ASP A 47 -0.33 -11.66 -21.17
C ASP A 47 -0.91 -13.08 -21.04
N ALA A 48 -2.08 -13.22 -20.41
CA ALA A 48 -2.74 -14.51 -20.18
C ALA A 48 -3.65 -14.96 -21.33
N VAL A 49 -4.43 -14.05 -21.92
CA VAL A 49 -5.46 -14.36 -22.93
C VAL A 49 -5.09 -13.91 -24.35
N GLY A 50 -3.97 -13.20 -24.51
CA GLY A 50 -3.54 -12.62 -25.78
C GLY A 50 -4.20 -11.28 -26.08
N SER A 51 -3.71 -10.61 -27.13
CA SER A 51 -4.08 -9.23 -27.47
C SER A 51 -5.40 -9.05 -28.25
N ASP A 52 -6.32 -10.01 -28.15
CA ASP A 52 -7.58 -9.98 -28.89
C ASP A 52 -8.68 -9.21 -28.14
N CYS A 53 -8.73 -7.89 -28.34
CA CYS A 53 -9.67 -7.00 -27.64
C CYS A 53 -11.15 -7.42 -27.72
N PRO A 54 -11.68 -7.88 -28.88
CA PRO A 54 -13.07 -8.35 -29.00
C PRO A 54 -13.44 -9.55 -28.13
N THR A 55 -12.45 -10.36 -27.69
CA THR A 55 -12.71 -11.47 -26.76
C THR A 55 -13.33 -10.96 -25.44
N CYS A 56 -12.99 -9.74 -25.03
CA CYS A 56 -13.52 -9.12 -23.81
C CYS A 56 -14.53 -8.01 -24.13
N HIS A 57 -14.29 -7.25 -25.21
CA HIS A 57 -15.03 -6.03 -25.49
C HIS A 57 -16.17 -6.19 -26.49
N ASN A 58 -17.25 -5.46 -26.23
CA ASN A 58 -18.51 -5.45 -26.98
C ASN A 58 -19.40 -6.67 -26.79
N ASP A 59 -18.96 -7.63 -25.97
CA ASP A 59 -19.79 -8.74 -25.48
C ASP A 59 -19.79 -8.78 -23.94
N ILE A 60 -18.65 -9.08 -23.32
CA ILE A 60 -18.54 -9.17 -21.85
C ILE A 60 -18.47 -7.78 -21.20
N PHE A 61 -17.66 -6.88 -21.77
CA PHE A 61 -17.48 -5.51 -21.29
C PHE A 61 -17.63 -4.48 -22.41
N HIS A 62 -18.36 -3.40 -22.16
CA HIS A 62 -18.33 -2.23 -23.02
C HIS A 62 -16.99 -1.49 -22.89
N ILE A 63 -16.42 -1.05 -24.01
CA ILE A 63 -15.18 -0.23 -24.05
C ILE A 63 -15.36 1.06 -23.24
N VAL A 64 -16.57 1.63 -23.26
CA VAL A 64 -16.91 2.79 -22.43
C VAL A 64 -17.30 2.30 -21.04
N ALA A 65 -16.38 2.44 -20.08
CA ALA A 65 -16.54 1.96 -18.70
C ALA A 65 -17.91 2.28 -18.07
N LYS A 66 -18.38 3.53 -18.22
CA LYS A 66 -19.68 4.00 -17.68
C LYS A 66 -20.91 3.29 -18.24
N LYS A 67 -20.78 2.58 -19.37
CA LYS A 67 -21.87 1.80 -19.97
C LYS A 67 -21.93 0.37 -19.43
N ASN A 68 -20.90 -0.08 -18.71
CA ASN A 68 -20.92 -1.40 -18.09
C ASN A 68 -21.95 -1.43 -16.96
N PRO A 69 -22.84 -2.43 -16.93
CA PRO A 69 -23.70 -2.64 -15.78
C PRO A 69 -22.88 -3.12 -14.58
N SER A 70 -23.40 -2.87 -13.38
CA SER A 70 -22.86 -3.46 -12.15
C SER A 70 -23.36 -4.90 -12.04
N TYR A 71 -22.48 -5.80 -11.61
CA TYR A 71 -22.80 -7.22 -11.41
C TYR A 71 -22.45 -7.63 -9.98
N SER A 72 -23.33 -8.42 -9.38
CA SER A 72 -23.07 -9.06 -8.08
C SER A 72 -22.15 -10.28 -8.21
N MET A 73 -21.52 -10.71 -7.11
CA MET A 73 -20.76 -11.98 -7.07
C MET A 73 -21.64 -13.18 -7.47
N ALA A 74 -22.92 -13.18 -7.08
CA ALA A 74 -23.87 -14.21 -7.47
C ALA A 74 -24.16 -14.24 -8.98
N GLU A 75 -24.04 -13.11 -9.67
CA GLU A 75 -24.13 -13.04 -11.13
C GLU A 75 -22.83 -13.44 -11.81
N MET A 76 -21.68 -13.09 -11.22
CA MET A 76 -20.37 -13.54 -11.69
C MET A 76 -20.23 -15.05 -11.57
N ALA A 77 -20.67 -15.67 -10.47
CA ALA A 77 -20.74 -17.12 -10.33
C ALA A 77 -21.60 -17.79 -11.44
N LYS A 78 -22.56 -17.06 -12.02
CA LYS A 78 -23.38 -17.51 -13.15
C LYS A 78 -22.76 -17.22 -14.53
N GLY A 79 -21.50 -16.80 -14.57
CA GLY A 79 -20.74 -16.56 -15.80
C GLY A 79 -20.84 -15.15 -16.37
N LYS A 80 -21.41 -14.17 -15.65
CA LYS A 80 -21.42 -12.77 -16.11
C LYS A 80 -20.10 -12.07 -15.78
N SER A 81 -19.73 -11.06 -16.58
CA SER A 81 -18.57 -10.19 -16.32
C SER A 81 -17.28 -10.98 -16.07
N CYS A 82 -16.58 -10.75 -14.96
CA CYS A 82 -15.35 -11.45 -14.58
C CYS A 82 -15.53 -12.97 -14.59
N GLY A 83 -16.70 -13.46 -14.14
CA GLY A 83 -17.02 -14.88 -14.08
C GLY A 83 -17.22 -15.57 -15.43
N ALA A 84 -17.30 -14.81 -16.54
CA ALA A 84 -17.25 -15.41 -17.88
C ALA A 84 -15.94 -16.20 -18.10
N CYS A 85 -14.86 -15.77 -17.44
CA CYS A 85 -13.54 -16.41 -17.49
C CYS A 85 -13.12 -16.98 -16.13
N HIS A 86 -13.36 -16.26 -15.04
CA HIS A 86 -13.02 -16.68 -13.67
C HIS A 86 -14.08 -17.63 -13.10
N ASN A 87 -14.18 -18.82 -13.69
CA ASN A 87 -15.23 -19.82 -13.42
C ASN A 87 -14.67 -21.17 -12.92
N GLY A 88 -13.40 -21.22 -12.52
CA GLY A 88 -12.71 -22.45 -12.12
C GLY A 88 -12.33 -23.37 -13.28
N LYS A 89 -12.68 -23.04 -14.52
CA LYS A 89 -12.31 -23.81 -15.73
C LYS A 89 -11.29 -23.07 -16.59
N ARG A 90 -11.55 -21.80 -16.92
CA ARG A 90 -10.66 -20.97 -17.75
C ARG A 90 -9.63 -20.22 -16.92
N ALA A 91 -10.01 -19.77 -15.73
CA ALA A 91 -9.16 -19.17 -14.71
C ALA A 91 -9.69 -19.55 -13.31
N PHE A 92 -9.02 -19.11 -12.25
CA PHE A 92 -9.50 -19.29 -10.86
C PHE A 92 -10.95 -18.77 -10.70
N SER A 93 -11.70 -19.34 -9.76
CA SER A 93 -13.13 -19.05 -9.60
C SER A 93 -13.37 -17.71 -8.90
N THR A 94 -14.45 -17.00 -9.25
CA THR A 94 -14.96 -15.85 -8.49
C THR A 94 -15.60 -16.23 -7.15
N GLU A 95 -15.78 -17.52 -6.87
CA GLU A 95 -16.39 -18.02 -5.63
C GLU A 95 -15.39 -18.15 -4.47
N GLY A 96 -14.10 -17.89 -4.71
CA GLY A 96 -13.03 -17.94 -3.72
C GLY A 96 -11.91 -16.93 -4.03
N ASP A 97 -10.84 -16.97 -3.23
CA ASP A 97 -9.66 -16.12 -3.40
C ASP A 97 -10.00 -14.62 -3.53
N CYS A 98 -11.01 -14.16 -2.77
CA CYS A 98 -11.59 -12.82 -2.86
C CYS A 98 -10.53 -11.70 -2.81
N ALA A 99 -9.48 -11.91 -2.01
CA ALA A 99 -8.35 -11.00 -1.85
C ALA A 99 -7.60 -10.72 -3.16
N THR A 100 -7.62 -11.66 -4.12
CA THR A 100 -7.02 -11.49 -5.45
C THR A 100 -7.61 -10.31 -6.22
N CYS A 101 -8.85 -9.92 -5.93
CA CYS A 101 -9.53 -8.82 -6.62
C CYS A 101 -9.99 -7.69 -5.69
N HIS A 102 -10.51 -8.02 -4.51
CA HIS A 102 -11.14 -7.05 -3.59
C HIS A 102 -10.24 -6.58 -2.46
N ALA A 103 -9.38 -7.46 -1.94
CA ALA A 103 -8.71 -7.27 -0.66
C ALA A 103 -7.19 -7.20 -0.84
N GLY A 104 -6.72 -6.16 -1.54
CA GLY A 104 -5.31 -5.79 -1.48
C GLY A 104 -4.93 -5.31 -0.09
N ASP A 105 -3.66 -5.45 0.29
CA ASP A 105 -3.16 -4.91 1.55
C ASP A 105 -3.45 -3.41 1.63
N VAL A 106 -4.05 -2.98 2.75
CA VAL A 106 -4.40 -1.58 2.94
C VAL A 106 -3.19 -0.87 3.52
N ALA A 107 -2.61 0.02 2.71
CA ALA A 107 -1.63 0.97 3.18
C ALA A 107 -2.33 2.17 3.82
N MET A 108 -2.03 2.42 5.08
CA MET A 108 -2.46 3.60 5.83
C MET A 108 -1.23 4.44 6.12
N SER A 109 -1.41 5.74 6.27
CA SER A 109 -0.33 6.61 6.73
C SER A 109 -0.86 7.61 7.73
N ASP A 110 -0.12 7.82 8.80
CA ASP A 110 -0.36 8.89 9.75
C ASP A 110 0.88 9.79 9.88
N PRO A 111 0.73 11.05 10.31
CA PRO A 111 1.86 11.98 10.39
C PRO A 111 2.87 11.69 11.49
N ILE A 112 2.59 10.78 12.43
CA ILE A 112 3.40 10.52 13.63
C ILE A 112 4.15 9.19 13.51
N SER A 113 3.46 8.10 13.19
CA SER A 113 4.03 6.75 13.06
C SER A 113 4.24 6.29 11.61
N GLY A 114 3.91 7.13 10.62
CA GLY A 114 4.24 6.90 9.22
C GLY A 114 3.34 5.87 8.57
N LYS A 115 3.91 5.04 7.69
CA LYS A 115 3.14 4.07 6.89
C LYS A 115 2.88 2.79 7.70
N THR A 116 1.63 2.41 7.80
CA THR A 116 1.15 1.16 8.43
C THR A 116 0.49 0.29 7.36
N MET A 117 0.73 -1.01 7.39
CA MET A 117 0.13 -1.96 6.45
C MET A 117 -0.87 -2.86 7.17
N PHE A 118 -2.05 -3.03 6.59
CA PHE A 118 -3.03 -4.02 7.02
C PHE A 118 -3.13 -5.13 5.96
N PRO A 119 -2.61 -6.33 6.22
CA PRO A 119 -2.67 -7.44 5.28
C PRO A 119 -3.98 -8.22 5.43
N HIS A 120 -4.83 -8.17 4.40
CA HIS A 120 -6.11 -8.89 4.42
C HIS A 120 -5.92 -10.40 4.50
N GLN A 121 -4.98 -10.95 3.73
CA GLN A 121 -4.77 -12.40 3.66
C GLN A 121 -4.43 -12.99 5.04
N THR A 122 -3.57 -12.32 5.80
CA THR A 122 -3.21 -12.74 7.16
C THR A 122 -4.43 -12.84 8.07
N HIS A 123 -5.40 -11.94 7.93
CA HIS A 123 -6.64 -11.99 8.71
C HIS A 123 -7.62 -13.05 8.19
N LEU A 124 -7.74 -13.21 6.86
CA LEU A 124 -8.59 -14.23 6.26
C LEU A 124 -8.09 -15.66 6.58
N ASP A 125 -6.78 -15.86 6.72
CA ASP A 125 -6.17 -17.14 7.11
C ASP A 125 -6.48 -17.53 8.57
N MET A 126 -7.00 -16.60 9.39
CA MET A 126 -7.47 -16.85 10.75
C MET A 126 -8.98 -17.15 10.82
N ASP A 127 -9.57 -17.60 9.71
CA ASP A 127 -11.01 -17.89 9.56
C ASP A 127 -11.94 -16.68 9.71
N PHE A 128 -11.40 -15.45 9.65
CA PHE A 128 -12.24 -14.25 9.59
C PHE A 128 -12.87 -14.08 8.21
N THR A 129 -14.12 -13.64 8.21
CA THR A 129 -14.89 -13.39 7.00
C THR A 129 -15.04 -11.90 6.73
N CYS A 130 -15.39 -11.51 5.50
CA CYS A 130 -15.54 -10.10 5.11
C CYS A 130 -16.52 -9.35 6.04
N ASP A 131 -17.62 -10.00 6.40
CA ASP A 131 -18.68 -9.49 7.27
C ASP A 131 -18.28 -9.39 8.75
N THR A 132 -17.18 -10.05 9.14
CA THR A 132 -16.62 -9.87 10.49
C THR A 132 -16.12 -8.43 10.68
N CYS A 133 -15.60 -7.82 9.62
CA CYS A 133 -15.02 -6.47 9.68
C CYS A 133 -15.86 -5.42 8.95
N HIS A 134 -16.50 -5.77 7.84
CA HIS A 134 -17.21 -4.84 6.98
C HIS A 134 -18.73 -5.05 7.04
N PRO A 135 -19.53 -3.97 7.02
CA PRO A 135 -19.11 -2.57 7.08
C PRO A 135 -18.94 -2.04 8.51
N ASP A 136 -19.22 -2.87 9.52
CA ASP A 136 -19.48 -2.42 10.90
C ASP A 136 -18.22 -1.87 11.61
N LEU A 137 -17.09 -2.57 11.54
CA LEU A 137 -15.81 -2.09 12.10
C LEU A 137 -15.09 -1.16 11.13
N PHE A 138 -15.15 -1.45 9.83
CA PHE A 138 -14.52 -0.66 8.80
C PHE A 138 -15.47 -0.43 7.64
N ALA A 139 -15.61 0.82 7.20
CA ALA A 139 -16.18 1.10 5.89
C ALA A 139 -15.20 0.59 4.82
N ALA A 140 -15.70 -0.11 3.80
CA ALA A 140 -14.91 -0.58 2.67
C ALA A 140 -14.62 0.55 1.66
N LYS A 141 -14.07 1.66 2.18
CA LYS A 141 -13.73 2.85 1.42
C LYS A 141 -12.43 3.42 1.94
N LEU A 142 -11.47 3.65 1.05
CA LEU A 142 -10.21 4.33 1.38
C LEU A 142 -10.50 5.70 2.01
N ASN A 143 -9.84 5.98 3.13
CA ASN A 143 -10.04 7.19 3.94
C ASN A 143 -11.49 7.37 4.47
N GLY A 144 -12.32 6.33 4.43
CA GLY A 144 -13.67 6.33 5.00
C GLY A 144 -13.71 6.19 6.51
N ASN A 145 -12.63 5.68 7.11
CA ASN A 145 -12.52 5.39 8.53
C ASN A 145 -11.61 6.42 9.20
N ARG A 146 -12.09 7.08 10.27
CA ARG A 146 -11.31 8.05 11.05
C ARG A 146 -10.78 7.39 12.32
N MET A 147 -9.72 6.63 12.13
CA MET A 147 -9.11 5.83 13.19
C MET A 147 -8.14 6.68 14.01
N THR A 148 -8.14 6.48 15.33
CA THR A 148 -7.18 7.08 16.25
C THR A 148 -6.77 6.03 17.27
N MET A 149 -5.55 6.11 17.82
CA MET A 149 -5.13 5.22 18.93
C MET A 149 -6.08 5.31 20.12
N ARG A 150 -6.67 6.49 20.38
CA ARG A 150 -7.69 6.63 21.44
C ARG A 150 -8.94 5.79 21.15
N ALA A 151 -9.44 5.81 19.93
CA ALA A 151 -10.59 4.98 19.53
C ALA A 151 -10.23 3.49 19.61
N MET A 152 -9.04 3.10 19.13
CA MET A 152 -8.56 1.72 19.23
C MET A 152 -8.41 1.25 20.67
N ASN A 153 -7.87 2.09 21.56
CA ASN A 153 -7.77 1.78 23.00
C ASN A 153 -9.13 1.58 23.69
N ASN A 154 -10.21 2.09 23.08
CA ASN A 154 -11.59 1.95 23.53
C ASN A 154 -12.34 0.78 22.85
N GLY A 155 -11.65 -0.05 22.07
CA GLY A 155 -12.24 -1.23 21.43
C GLY A 155 -12.82 -0.98 20.03
N GLU A 156 -12.50 0.15 19.39
CA GLU A 156 -12.93 0.44 18.02
C GLU A 156 -11.86 0.03 16.99
N TYR A 157 -12.27 -0.21 15.74
CA TYR A 157 -11.36 -0.52 14.62
C TYR A 157 -10.44 -1.71 14.94
N CYS A 158 -9.12 -1.54 14.82
CA CYS A 158 -8.13 -2.57 15.12
C CYS A 158 -8.25 -3.06 16.58
N GLY A 159 -8.55 -2.15 17.50
CA GLY A 159 -8.68 -2.47 18.92
C GLY A 159 -9.93 -3.28 19.29
N ALA A 160 -10.85 -3.50 18.36
CA ALA A 160 -11.97 -4.44 18.55
C ALA A 160 -11.49 -5.89 18.72
N CYS A 161 -10.31 -6.22 18.17
CA CYS A 161 -9.67 -7.52 18.29
C CYS A 161 -8.24 -7.44 18.87
N HIS A 162 -7.49 -6.37 18.59
CA HIS A 162 -6.17 -6.13 19.17
C HIS A 162 -6.30 -5.51 20.58
N ASP A 163 -7.04 -6.19 21.46
CA ASP A 163 -7.39 -5.76 22.81
C ASP A 163 -6.44 -6.31 23.89
N GLY A 164 -5.63 -7.32 23.56
CA GLY A 164 -4.78 -8.07 24.49
C GLY A 164 -5.37 -9.43 24.90
N ASP A 165 -6.62 -9.70 24.54
CA ASP A 165 -7.35 -10.94 24.85
C ASP A 165 -7.59 -11.77 23.58
N THR A 166 -8.13 -11.14 22.54
CA THR A 166 -8.42 -11.76 21.23
C THR A 166 -7.17 -11.82 20.36
N ALA A 167 -6.37 -10.76 20.37
CA ALA A 167 -5.06 -10.66 19.72
C ALA A 167 -4.13 -9.75 20.55
N PHE A 168 -2.88 -9.59 20.11
CA PHE A 168 -1.91 -8.69 20.75
C PHE A 168 -2.47 -7.25 20.87
N SER A 169 -2.04 -6.50 21.89
CA SER A 169 -2.72 -5.26 22.28
C SER A 169 -2.20 -4.06 21.50
N VAL A 170 -3.12 -3.21 21.01
CA VAL A 170 -2.78 -1.88 20.45
C VAL A 170 -2.12 -0.93 21.47
N LYS A 171 -2.17 -1.27 22.77
CA LYS A 171 -1.63 -0.42 23.84
C LYS A 171 -0.12 -0.58 24.05
N SER A 172 0.45 -1.71 23.66
CA SER A 172 1.85 -2.06 23.97
C SER A 172 2.65 -2.45 22.74
N ASP A 173 2.03 -3.04 21.71
CA ASP A 173 2.76 -3.67 20.60
C ASP A 173 2.81 -2.75 19.37
N CYS A 174 3.34 -1.54 19.55
CA CYS A 174 3.39 -0.49 18.51
C CYS A 174 4.08 -0.97 17.23
N THR A 175 5.20 -1.69 17.36
CA THR A 175 6.06 -2.14 16.25
C THR A 175 5.45 -3.28 15.43
N SER A 176 4.38 -3.92 15.93
CA SER A 176 3.66 -4.96 15.17
C SER A 176 2.88 -4.36 14.00
N CYS A 177 2.60 -3.07 14.02
CA CYS A 177 1.87 -2.36 12.95
C CYS A 177 2.67 -1.17 12.40
N HIS A 178 3.27 -0.36 13.27
CA HIS A 178 4.04 0.82 12.89
C HIS A 178 5.50 0.46 12.59
N ALA A 179 6.23 1.40 11.99
CA ALA A 179 7.65 1.23 11.73
C ALA A 179 8.39 0.91 13.03
N GLY A 180 9.01 -0.27 13.08
CA GLY A 180 9.82 -0.73 14.20
C GLY A 180 11.26 -0.23 14.15
N ASP A 181 12.16 -0.96 14.80
CA ASP A 181 13.59 -0.65 14.84
C ASP A 181 14.15 -0.39 13.44
N LEU A 182 14.85 0.74 13.30
CA LEU A 182 15.45 1.14 12.04
C LEU A 182 16.88 0.63 11.97
N LYS A 183 17.25 0.06 10.82
CA LYS A 183 18.63 -0.25 10.48
C LYS A 183 18.93 0.31 9.10
N TRP A 184 20.05 1.00 8.96
CA TRP A 184 20.49 1.54 7.69
C TRP A 184 22.01 1.46 7.56
N ALA A 185 22.50 1.28 6.34
CA ALA A 185 23.93 1.33 6.08
C ALA A 185 24.35 2.76 5.75
N ASN A 186 25.43 3.22 6.36
CA ASN A 186 26.20 4.38 5.93
C ASN A 186 27.49 3.87 5.27
N GLU A 187 27.80 4.37 4.07
CA GLU A 187 29.01 3.95 3.33
C GLU A 187 30.30 4.24 4.12
N ASP A 188 30.30 5.30 4.94
CA ASP A 188 31.46 5.77 5.71
C ASP A 188 31.47 5.26 7.17
N ALA A 189 30.32 4.90 7.73
CA ALA A 189 30.16 4.60 9.17
C ALA A 189 29.56 3.21 9.48
N GLY A 190 29.42 2.33 8.48
CA GLY A 190 28.90 0.98 8.68
C GLY A 190 27.39 0.91 8.91
N GLU A 191 26.90 -0.24 9.41
CA GLU A 191 25.49 -0.41 9.72
C GLU A 191 25.14 0.39 10.97
N THR A 192 24.19 1.31 10.85
CA THR A 192 23.67 2.11 11.96
C THR A 192 22.28 1.60 12.33
N SER A 193 21.99 1.51 13.63
CA SER A 193 20.68 1.07 14.11
C SER A 193 20.07 2.03 15.11
N PHE A 194 18.73 2.12 15.08
CA PHE A 194 17.92 2.86 16.05
C PHE A 194 16.80 1.94 16.55
N PRO A 195 16.92 1.41 17.78
CA PRO A 195 15.89 0.57 18.38
C PRO A 195 14.77 1.43 18.98
N HIS A 196 13.60 1.45 18.34
CA HIS A 196 12.42 2.16 18.86
C HIS A 196 12.00 1.61 20.22
N GLN A 197 12.05 0.28 20.41
CA GLN A 197 11.63 -0.33 21.68
C GLN A 197 12.48 0.17 22.86
N ALA A 198 13.79 0.29 22.68
CA ALA A 198 14.68 0.79 23.75
C ALA A 198 14.33 2.22 24.16
N HIS A 199 13.86 3.06 23.21
CA HIS A 199 13.43 4.42 23.51
C HIS A 199 12.05 4.46 24.17
N LEU A 200 11.11 3.64 23.70
CA LEU A 200 9.78 3.54 24.30
C LEU A 200 9.84 3.01 25.75
N ASP A 201 10.77 2.10 26.05
CA ASP A 201 11.00 1.56 27.39
C ASP A 201 11.54 2.62 28.39
N MET A 202 12.01 3.77 27.90
CA MET A 202 12.43 4.92 28.69
C MET A 202 11.30 5.95 28.91
N ASP A 203 10.04 5.53 28.75
CA ASP A 203 8.83 6.37 28.87
C ASP A 203 8.72 7.50 27.82
N PHE A 204 9.50 7.45 26.74
CA PHE A 204 9.32 8.37 25.62
C PHE A 204 8.07 8.01 24.81
N THR A 205 7.28 9.01 24.47
CA THR A 205 6.08 8.86 23.63
C THR A 205 6.39 9.22 22.19
N CYS A 206 5.58 8.75 21.24
CA CYS A 206 5.79 9.01 19.81
C CYS A 206 5.88 10.51 19.50
N ASP A 207 5.06 11.34 20.16
CA ASP A 207 5.01 12.79 20.00
C ASP A 207 6.21 13.53 20.60
N THR A 208 7.02 12.84 21.43
CA THR A 208 8.29 13.40 21.91
C THR A 208 9.27 13.58 20.75
N CYS A 209 9.23 12.68 19.76
CA CYS A 209 10.16 12.67 18.64
C CYS A 209 9.50 13.05 17.31
N HIS A 210 8.25 12.64 17.09
CA HIS A 210 7.55 12.79 15.83
C HIS A 210 6.40 13.82 15.91
N PRO A 211 6.18 14.62 14.84
CA PRO A 211 6.98 14.69 13.62
C PRO A 211 8.16 15.68 13.73
N ASP A 212 8.32 16.34 14.88
CA ASP A 212 9.11 17.56 15.00
C ASP A 212 10.63 17.33 14.92
N LEU A 213 11.17 16.32 15.63
CA LEU A 213 12.58 15.93 15.53
C LEU A 213 12.80 15.00 14.33
N PHE A 214 11.88 14.05 14.14
CA PHE A 214 11.96 13.06 13.07
C PHE A 214 10.66 13.01 12.29
N LYS A 215 10.75 13.12 10.98
CA LYS A 215 9.62 12.86 10.08
C LYS A 215 9.50 11.36 9.88
N PRO A 216 8.31 10.76 10.07
CA PRO A 216 8.10 9.32 9.92
C PRO A 216 7.92 8.94 8.44
N VAL A 217 8.86 9.38 7.61
CA VAL A 217 8.91 9.10 6.16
C VAL A 217 10.32 8.67 5.77
N HIS A 218 10.42 7.63 4.96
CA HIS A 218 11.69 7.09 4.51
C HIS A 218 12.50 8.17 3.76
N LYS A 219 13.76 8.38 4.19
CA LYS A 219 14.66 9.44 3.67
C LYS A 219 14.12 10.87 3.81
N GLY A 220 13.19 11.12 4.74
CA GLY A 220 12.67 12.47 5.01
C GLY A 220 13.50 13.31 5.98
N ASN A 221 14.48 12.70 6.65
CA ASN A 221 15.34 13.32 7.66
C ASN A 221 16.75 13.42 7.08
N ASN A 222 17.31 14.62 7.03
CA ASN A 222 18.67 14.84 6.55
C ASN A 222 19.63 14.82 7.74
N MET A 223 19.82 13.64 8.30
CA MET A 223 20.61 13.44 9.51
C MET A 223 22.10 13.40 9.16
N THR A 224 22.85 14.39 9.60
CA THR A 224 24.32 14.42 9.53
C THR A 224 24.88 14.54 10.94
N MET A 225 26.12 14.11 11.16
CA MET A 225 26.79 14.32 12.45
C MET A 225 26.88 15.81 12.80
N ASP A 226 27.16 16.67 11.82
CA ASP A 226 27.17 18.13 12.03
C ASP A 226 25.83 18.65 12.58
N ALA A 227 24.70 18.19 12.04
CA ALA A 227 23.38 18.56 12.55
C ALA A 227 23.15 18.01 13.98
N MET A 228 23.66 16.81 14.27
CA MET A 228 23.58 16.24 15.62
C MET A 228 24.42 17.02 16.63
N TYR A 229 25.61 17.49 16.26
CA TYR A 229 26.43 18.35 17.11
C TYR A 229 25.76 19.72 17.37
N GLU A 230 24.89 20.17 16.47
CA GLU A 230 24.07 21.37 16.64
C GLU A 230 22.79 21.13 17.46
N GLY A 231 22.59 19.92 17.99
CA GLY A 231 21.43 19.55 18.81
C GLY A 231 20.19 19.14 18.01
N GLU A 232 20.33 18.83 16.72
CA GLU A 232 19.25 18.27 15.91
C GLU A 232 19.22 16.73 15.96
N TYR A 233 18.07 16.14 15.62
CA TYR A 233 17.88 14.68 15.52
C TYR A 233 18.31 13.94 16.80
N CYS A 234 19.26 13.02 16.70
CA CYS A 234 19.78 12.25 17.84
C CYS A 234 20.40 13.19 18.88
N GLY A 235 21.12 14.23 18.44
CA GLY A 235 21.81 15.18 19.31
C GLY A 235 20.89 16.07 20.14
N ALA A 236 19.58 16.08 19.86
CA ALA A 236 18.60 16.75 20.71
C ALA A 236 18.50 16.12 22.11
N CYS A 237 18.91 14.86 22.25
CA CYS A 237 18.99 14.14 23.52
C CYS A 237 20.36 13.50 23.76
N HIS A 238 21.07 13.06 22.72
CA HIS A 238 22.43 12.54 22.81
C HIS A 238 23.46 13.69 22.84
N ASP A 239 23.33 14.56 23.83
CA ASP A 239 24.10 15.80 24.03
C ASP A 239 25.17 15.67 25.14
N GLY A 240 25.21 14.53 25.85
CA GLY A 240 26.07 14.29 27.00
C GLY A 240 25.44 14.68 28.35
N ASP A 241 24.28 15.34 28.34
CA ASP A 241 23.53 15.76 29.52
C ASP A 241 22.24 14.93 29.70
N THR A 242 21.45 14.79 28.64
CA THR A 242 20.17 14.04 28.61
C THR A 242 20.42 12.55 28.38
N ALA A 243 21.32 12.22 27.45
CA ALA A 243 21.82 10.88 27.17
C ALA A 243 23.31 10.96 26.79
N PHE A 244 23.95 9.81 26.54
CA PHE A 244 25.35 9.79 26.10
C PHE A 244 25.55 10.61 24.82
N SER A 245 26.68 11.31 24.72
CA SER A 245 26.95 12.25 23.63
C SER A 245 27.16 11.54 22.29
N VAL A 246 26.68 12.16 21.19
CA VAL A 246 27.00 11.75 19.82
C VAL A 246 28.48 11.96 19.43
N GLU A 247 29.24 12.72 20.23
CA GLU A 247 30.68 12.94 20.01
C GLU A 247 31.53 11.75 20.48
N GLU A 248 30.95 10.87 21.30
CA GLU A 248 31.61 9.73 21.92
C GLU A 248 30.83 8.43 21.63
N ASP A 249 31.39 7.28 22.02
CA ASP A 249 30.71 5.97 21.97
C ASP A 249 30.07 5.58 20.62
N CYS A 250 30.79 5.82 19.51
CA CYS A 250 30.34 5.55 18.15
C CYS A 250 29.73 4.14 17.96
N GLU A 251 30.29 3.14 18.65
CA GLU A 251 29.86 1.74 18.60
C GLU A 251 28.43 1.50 19.15
N SER A 252 27.90 2.45 19.94
CA SER A 252 26.53 2.39 20.46
C SER A 252 25.48 2.52 19.36
N CYS A 253 25.83 3.18 18.26
CA CYS A 253 24.94 3.42 17.13
C CYS A 253 25.42 2.68 15.87
N HIS A 254 26.74 2.62 15.67
CA HIS A 254 27.41 2.12 14.48
C HIS A 254 28.05 0.76 14.73
N ASN A 255 27.68 -0.24 13.93
CA ASN A 255 28.35 -1.52 13.85
C ASN A 255 29.49 -1.41 12.82
N MET A 256 30.67 -1.01 13.32
CA MET A 256 31.90 -0.74 12.55
C MET A 256 32.80 -1.95 12.42
#